data_AF-D0P0H9-F1
#
_entry.id   AF-D0P0H9-F1
#
_cell.length_a   1.000
_cell.length_b   1.000
_cell.length_c   1.000
_cell.angle_alpha   90.00
_cell.angle_beta   90.00
_cell.angle_gamma   90.00
#
_symmetry.space_group_name_H-M   'P 1'
#
loop_
_entity.id
_entity.type
_entity.pdbx_description
1 polymer ?
#
loop_
_entity_poly.entity_id
_entity_poly.type
_entity_poly.pdbx_seq_one_letter_code
_entity_poly.pdbx_strand_id
1 'polypeptide(L)'
;MAFPYPVHTRVTARNVDKIQLERRRQESEHNALHKFAQGNQLQTLQNQSDATESHARKISERQRATRERQQNEALAHALETSKKAQEQQERDVQRICEASEELRELESFLRTAYMNKERATQQLERETLTALDRQREAAIDHQMEYDRQRALVDMQNHELRKRVEAEQGKQVLQSQMLQRQELRREAQLDADFERLKIEQLMEQVEQEDAAELARREKARDQTREMIEQTHRERERAKQEQVEAVRREDEAIADYQRQVQAREAGIKAASDVKKAQEDAMFRAVEAEIQAKMREEEEIERLRDELWEEELLQKKRAQEEERIAAKQQAKEDMMRSNDMQMQLKQELLARQRADEEAFNEMLRERFRSEERREMELAAFRRKQREQFVEEIARHRALKQEMVYAELQRERRERERQEQDENYRRQVVEAAKQRLLREHAEVLQGYLPRALRPSSSSSSNGAIFR
;
A
#
# COMPACT_ATOMS: atom_id res chain seq x y z
N MET A 1 122.76 82.20 -36.66
CA MET A 1 124.23 82.12 -36.56
C MET A 1 124.77 81.49 -37.83
N ALA A 2 125.95 81.95 -38.23
CA ALA A 2 126.62 81.79 -39.51
C ALA A 2 127.38 80.45 -39.68
N PHE A 3 127.40 79.93 -40.93
CA PHE A 3 128.41 79.09 -41.63
C PHE A 3 128.86 77.75 -41.00
N PRO A 4 129.49 76.77 -41.72
CA PRO A 4 130.12 76.82 -43.06
C PRO A 4 129.81 75.64 -44.04
N TYR A 5 130.30 75.78 -45.28
CA TYR A 5 130.43 74.73 -46.31
C TYR A 5 131.33 73.56 -45.87
N PRO A 6 131.20 72.37 -46.51
CA PRO A 6 132.41 71.78 -47.10
C PRO A 6 132.22 71.14 -48.50
N VAL A 7 133.15 71.53 -49.36
CA VAL A 7 133.95 70.82 -50.39
C VAL A 7 133.48 69.46 -50.94
N HIS A 8 133.48 69.39 -52.28
CA HIS A 8 133.37 68.23 -53.14
C HIS A 8 134.35 67.08 -52.83
N THR A 9 133.81 65.85 -52.79
CA THR A 9 134.52 64.59 -53.09
C THR A 9 133.81 63.86 -54.21
N ARG A 10 134.49 63.67 -55.33
CA ARG A 10 134.02 62.88 -56.49
C ARG A 10 133.83 61.43 -56.06
N VAL A 11 132.58 60.98 -56.03
CA VAL A 11 132.21 59.58 -55.81
C VAL A 11 132.20 58.86 -57.16
N THR A 12 133.02 57.82 -57.26
CA THR A 12 133.14 56.92 -58.42
C THR A 12 131.89 56.06 -58.59
N ALA A 13 131.53 55.77 -59.85
CA ALA A 13 130.26 55.18 -60.29
C ALA A 13 129.78 53.90 -59.57
N ARG A 14 130.66 53.09 -58.96
CA ARG A 14 130.26 51.85 -58.24
C ARG A 14 129.48 52.07 -56.93
N ASN A 15 129.61 53.23 -56.27
CA ASN A 15 128.89 53.51 -55.02
C ASN A 15 127.45 54.01 -55.26
N VAL A 16 127.14 54.45 -56.48
CA VAL A 16 125.79 54.88 -56.86
C VAL A 16 124.87 53.67 -57.05
N ASP A 17 125.39 52.58 -57.63
CA ASP A 17 124.58 51.37 -57.89
C ASP A 17 124.17 50.63 -56.61
N LYS A 18 125.03 50.59 -55.58
CA LYS A 18 124.70 49.95 -54.28
C LYS A 18 123.63 50.72 -53.52
N ILE A 19 123.72 52.05 -53.49
CA ILE A 19 122.72 52.93 -52.88
C ILE A 19 121.41 52.87 -53.66
N GLN A 20 121.45 52.77 -54.99
CA GLN A 20 120.25 52.60 -55.81
C GLN A 20 119.60 51.22 -55.63
N LEU A 21 120.37 50.15 -55.42
CA LEU A 21 119.82 48.82 -55.17
C LEU A 21 119.17 48.70 -53.79
N GLU A 22 119.79 49.28 -52.75
CA GLU A 22 119.21 49.36 -51.41
C GLU A 22 117.96 50.25 -51.38
N ARG A 23 117.95 51.37 -52.12
CA ARG A 23 116.76 52.20 -52.30
C ARG A 23 115.64 51.45 -53.02
N ARG A 24 115.94 50.70 -54.07
CA ARG A 24 114.95 49.86 -54.77
C ARG A 24 114.42 48.73 -53.89
N ARG A 25 115.26 48.16 -53.02
CA ARG A 25 114.84 47.14 -52.05
C ARG A 25 113.92 47.74 -50.99
N GLN A 26 114.29 48.89 -50.41
CA GLN A 26 113.44 49.62 -49.47
C GLN A 26 112.13 50.08 -50.12
N GLU A 27 112.18 50.57 -51.36
CA GLU A 27 110.98 50.92 -52.14
C GLU A 27 110.13 49.68 -52.45
N SER A 28 110.73 48.51 -52.68
CA SER A 28 109.99 47.26 -52.89
C SER A 28 109.35 46.73 -51.59
N GLU A 29 110.03 46.86 -50.45
CA GLU A 29 109.51 46.48 -49.13
C GLU A 29 108.43 47.48 -48.68
N HIS A 30 108.60 48.77 -48.96
CA HIS A 30 107.60 49.80 -48.71
C HIS A 30 106.39 49.66 -49.64
N ASN A 31 106.59 49.29 -50.90
CA ASN A 31 105.51 48.95 -51.83
C ASN A 31 104.79 47.65 -51.44
N ALA A 32 105.51 46.65 -50.92
CA ALA A 32 104.92 45.41 -50.42
C ALA A 32 104.09 45.65 -49.15
N LEU A 33 104.60 46.47 -48.21
CA LEU A 33 103.87 46.92 -47.03
C LEU A 33 102.67 47.79 -47.41
N HIS A 34 102.79 48.67 -48.40
CA HIS A 34 101.68 49.47 -48.90
C HIS A 34 100.61 48.58 -49.54
N LYS A 35 100.98 47.58 -50.36
CA LYS A 35 100.03 46.61 -50.94
C LYS A 35 99.40 45.72 -49.88
N PHE A 36 100.13 45.32 -48.85
CA PHE A 36 99.60 44.54 -47.73
C PHE A 36 98.66 45.39 -46.86
N ALA A 37 99.03 46.64 -46.55
CA ALA A 37 98.17 47.58 -45.84
C ALA A 37 96.90 47.93 -46.63
N GLN A 38 97.03 48.14 -47.94
CA GLN A 38 95.92 48.41 -48.86
C GLN A 38 95.02 47.18 -49.05
N GLY A 39 95.60 45.98 -49.13
CA GLY A 39 94.87 44.70 -49.19
C GLY A 39 94.15 44.39 -47.88
N ASN A 40 94.79 44.65 -46.73
CA ASN A 40 94.17 44.50 -45.43
C ASN A 40 93.07 45.55 -45.22
N GLN A 41 93.27 46.79 -45.68
CA GLN A 41 92.20 47.81 -45.73
C GLN A 41 91.04 47.36 -46.60
N LEU A 42 91.28 46.87 -47.82
CA LEU A 42 90.22 46.35 -48.70
C LEU A 42 89.49 45.14 -48.11
N GLN A 43 90.21 44.22 -47.46
CA GLN A 43 89.61 43.07 -46.80
C GLN A 43 88.83 43.46 -45.54
N THR A 44 89.28 44.46 -44.79
CA THR A 44 88.49 45.03 -43.68
C THR A 44 87.25 45.74 -44.19
N LEU A 45 87.32 46.45 -45.32
CA LEU A 45 86.16 47.09 -45.95
C LEU A 45 85.18 46.07 -46.52
N GLN A 46 85.65 44.97 -47.11
CA GLN A 46 84.80 43.85 -47.56
C GLN A 46 84.15 43.10 -46.40
N ASN A 47 84.91 42.78 -45.34
CA ASN A 47 84.34 42.17 -44.15
C ASN A 47 83.33 43.10 -43.47
N GLN A 48 83.57 44.42 -43.50
CA GLN A 48 82.62 45.42 -43.03
C GLN A 48 81.38 45.49 -43.94
N SER A 49 81.53 45.48 -45.27
CA SER A 49 80.40 45.49 -46.19
C SER A 49 79.54 44.22 -46.04
N ASP A 50 80.15 43.05 -45.98
CA ASP A 50 79.45 41.77 -45.82
C ASP A 50 78.80 41.65 -44.43
N ALA A 51 79.46 42.17 -43.38
CA ALA A 51 78.86 42.29 -42.06
C ALA A 51 77.64 43.22 -42.09
N THR A 52 77.72 44.38 -42.76
CA THR A 52 76.59 45.30 -42.90
C THR A 52 75.46 44.73 -43.73
N GLU A 53 75.75 44.01 -44.82
CA GLU A 53 74.73 43.35 -45.63
C GLU A 53 74.06 42.19 -44.88
N SER A 54 74.83 41.36 -44.16
CA SER A 54 74.25 40.30 -43.34
C SER A 54 73.41 40.87 -42.18
N HIS A 55 73.81 42.00 -41.62
CA HIS A 55 73.06 42.70 -40.59
C HIS A 55 71.77 43.29 -41.18
N ALA A 56 71.82 43.91 -42.35
CA ALA A 56 70.65 44.41 -43.07
C ALA A 56 69.68 43.29 -43.45
N ARG A 57 70.16 42.13 -43.91
CA ARG A 57 69.32 40.94 -44.19
C ARG A 57 68.66 40.41 -42.92
N LYS A 58 69.42 40.25 -41.82
CA LYS A 58 68.89 39.84 -40.52
C LYS A 58 67.87 40.83 -39.96
N ILE A 59 68.08 42.14 -40.16
CA ILE A 59 67.10 43.17 -39.78
C ILE A 59 65.85 43.04 -40.64
N SER A 60 65.98 42.86 -41.96
CA SER A 60 64.83 42.69 -42.87
C SER A 60 64.04 41.42 -42.56
N GLU A 61 64.71 40.29 -42.30
CA GLU A 61 64.10 39.03 -41.89
C GLU A 61 63.42 39.15 -40.53
N ARG A 62 64.06 39.80 -39.54
CA ARG A 62 63.43 40.12 -38.26
C ARG A 62 62.19 41.00 -38.45
N GLN A 63 62.26 42.01 -39.31
CA GLN A 63 61.11 42.87 -39.63
C GLN A 63 59.98 42.10 -40.31
N ARG A 64 60.28 41.20 -41.26
CA ARG A 64 59.29 40.31 -41.88
C ARG A 64 58.67 39.36 -40.86
N ALA A 65 59.48 38.67 -40.06
CA ALA A 65 59.02 37.79 -39.01
C ALA A 65 58.18 38.52 -37.95
N THR A 66 58.52 39.77 -37.59
CA THR A 66 57.69 40.58 -36.68
C THR A 66 56.37 40.98 -37.33
N ARG A 67 56.35 41.30 -38.62
CA ARG A 67 55.10 41.62 -39.34
C ARG A 67 54.20 40.40 -39.46
N GLU A 68 54.76 39.24 -39.79
CA GLU A 68 54.02 37.98 -39.84
C GLU A 68 53.48 37.58 -38.46
N ARG A 69 54.27 37.75 -37.40
CA ARG A 69 53.77 37.55 -36.02
C ARG A 69 52.65 38.52 -35.67
N GLN A 70 52.80 39.81 -35.96
CA GLN A 70 51.76 40.80 -35.72
C GLN A 70 50.47 40.51 -36.53
N GLN A 71 50.59 40.06 -37.78
CA GLN A 71 49.45 39.65 -38.60
C GLN A 71 48.78 38.39 -38.05
N ASN A 72 49.56 37.38 -37.65
CA ASN A 72 49.05 36.16 -37.05
C ASN A 72 48.39 36.42 -35.68
N GLU A 73 48.96 37.29 -34.85
CA GLU A 73 48.38 37.73 -33.58
C GLU A 73 47.08 38.51 -33.80
N ALA A 74 47.04 39.41 -34.78
CA ALA A 74 45.83 40.14 -35.14
C ALA A 74 44.73 39.21 -35.68
N LEU A 75 45.08 38.23 -36.50
CA LEU A 75 44.15 37.21 -37.01
C LEU A 75 43.67 36.29 -35.90
N ALA A 76 44.55 35.82 -35.02
CA ALA A 76 44.19 35.01 -33.87
C ALA A 76 43.24 35.77 -32.94
N HIS A 77 43.53 37.05 -32.65
CA HIS A 77 42.64 37.90 -31.86
C HIS A 77 41.28 38.11 -32.54
N ALA A 78 41.25 38.33 -33.87
CA ALA A 78 39.99 38.47 -34.61
C ALA A 78 39.16 37.18 -34.64
N LEU A 79 39.82 36.02 -34.75
CA LEU A 79 39.15 34.72 -34.67
C LEU A 79 38.64 34.44 -33.24
N GLU A 80 39.41 34.80 -32.21
CA GLU A 80 38.98 34.67 -30.82
C GLU A 80 37.81 35.60 -30.50
N THR A 81 37.81 36.84 -30.97
CA THR A 81 36.68 37.75 -30.76
C THR A 81 35.45 37.28 -31.50
N SER A 82 35.60 36.76 -32.73
CA SER A 82 34.50 36.17 -33.48
C SER A 82 33.93 34.93 -32.79
N LYS A 83 34.78 34.02 -32.30
CA LYS A 83 34.35 32.84 -31.54
C LYS A 83 33.66 33.22 -30.23
N LYS A 84 34.24 34.15 -29.46
CA LYS A 84 33.61 34.66 -28.23
C LYS A 84 32.24 35.29 -28.52
N ALA A 85 32.10 36.02 -29.61
CA ALA A 85 30.82 36.59 -30.03
C ALA A 85 29.80 35.49 -30.42
N GLN A 86 30.23 34.45 -31.14
CA GLN A 86 29.38 33.29 -31.46
C GLN A 86 28.95 32.54 -30.20
N GLU A 87 29.87 32.23 -29.29
CA GLU A 87 29.55 31.57 -28.02
C GLU A 87 28.61 32.41 -27.15
N GLN A 88 28.76 33.74 -27.15
CA GLN A 88 27.83 34.64 -26.48
C GLN A 88 26.44 34.59 -27.13
N GLN A 89 26.35 34.67 -28.46
CA GLN A 89 25.09 34.56 -29.18
C GLN A 89 24.40 33.21 -28.93
N GLU A 90 25.14 32.10 -28.95
CA GLU A 90 24.60 30.78 -28.66
C GLU A 90 24.11 30.66 -27.21
N ARG A 91 24.86 31.19 -26.24
CA ARG A 91 24.44 31.22 -24.83
C ARG A 91 23.21 32.11 -24.64
N ASP A 92 23.14 33.24 -25.34
CA ASP A 92 22.00 34.15 -25.27
C ASP A 92 20.76 33.50 -25.90
N VAL A 93 20.91 32.82 -27.04
CA VAL A 93 19.85 31.99 -27.64
C VAL A 93 19.41 30.88 -26.69
N GLN A 94 20.35 30.15 -26.08
CA GLN A 94 20.04 29.11 -25.09
C GLN A 94 19.27 29.66 -23.91
N ARG A 95 19.72 30.78 -23.31
CA ARG A 95 19.01 31.44 -22.20
C ARG A 95 17.61 31.88 -22.60
N ILE A 96 17.44 32.47 -23.79
CA ILE A 96 16.12 32.87 -24.30
C ILE A 96 15.22 31.65 -24.47
N CYS A 97 15.74 30.55 -25.03
CA CYS A 97 14.99 29.32 -25.20
C CYS A 97 14.58 28.69 -23.86
N GLU A 98 15.50 28.57 -22.91
CA GLU A 98 15.25 28.00 -21.57
C GLU A 98 14.30 28.84 -20.73
N ALA A 99 14.37 30.17 -20.87
CA ALA A 99 13.50 31.10 -20.16
C ALA A 99 12.11 31.26 -20.81
N SER A 100 11.94 30.80 -22.06
CA SER A 100 10.67 30.95 -22.77
C SER A 100 9.62 29.94 -22.28
N GLU A 101 8.47 30.46 -21.86
CA GLU A 101 7.34 29.64 -21.40
C GLU A 101 6.74 28.83 -22.57
N GLU A 102 6.69 29.41 -23.77
CA GLU A 102 6.14 28.75 -24.97
C GLU A 102 6.89 27.47 -25.37
N LEU A 103 8.23 27.46 -25.28
CA LEU A 103 9.01 26.25 -25.58
C LEU A 103 8.84 25.20 -24.50
N ARG A 104 8.76 25.59 -23.23
CA ARG A 104 8.49 24.66 -22.12
C ARG A 104 7.10 24.02 -22.25
N GLU A 105 6.09 24.81 -22.62
CA GLU A 105 4.76 24.29 -22.93
C GLU A 105 4.79 23.34 -24.12
N LEU A 106 5.48 23.70 -25.20
CA LEU A 106 5.67 22.83 -26.36
C LEU A 106 6.33 21.49 -25.99
N GLU A 107 7.40 21.52 -25.18
CA GLU A 107 8.03 20.30 -24.67
C GLU A 107 7.07 19.46 -23.84
N SER A 108 6.23 20.07 -23.02
CA SER A 108 5.20 19.36 -22.26
C SER A 108 4.17 18.69 -23.19
N PHE A 109 3.77 19.37 -24.27
CA PHE A 109 2.90 18.81 -25.30
C PHE A 109 3.58 17.67 -26.06
N LEU A 110 4.87 17.78 -26.34
CA LEU A 110 5.64 16.71 -26.97
C LEU A 110 5.76 15.49 -26.05
N ARG A 111 6.07 15.70 -24.76
CA ARG A 111 6.11 14.61 -23.76
C ARG A 111 4.77 13.90 -23.63
N THR A 112 3.67 14.66 -23.55
CA THR A 112 2.33 14.06 -23.51
C THR A 112 1.99 13.32 -24.79
N ALA A 113 2.40 13.81 -25.96
CA ALA A 113 2.23 13.10 -27.23
C ALA A 113 3.04 11.78 -27.27
N TYR A 114 4.27 11.75 -26.75
CA TYR A 114 5.05 10.52 -26.59
C TYR A 114 4.35 9.54 -25.64
N MET A 115 3.88 10.00 -24.48
CA MET A 115 3.12 9.18 -23.53
C MET A 115 1.83 8.63 -24.14
N ASN A 116 1.14 9.42 -24.98
CA ASN A 116 -0.07 8.98 -25.67
C ASN A 116 0.25 7.95 -26.76
N LYS A 117 1.36 8.11 -27.48
CA LYS A 117 1.85 7.11 -28.45
C LYS A 117 2.17 5.80 -27.74
N GLU A 118 2.91 5.85 -26.64
CA GLU A 118 3.25 4.68 -25.83
C GLU A 118 2.00 4.02 -25.23
N ARG A 119 1.05 4.82 -24.74
CA ARG A 119 -0.23 4.31 -24.24
C ARG A 119 -1.03 3.61 -25.35
N ALA A 120 -1.03 4.15 -26.57
CA ALA A 120 -1.71 3.52 -27.70
C ALA A 120 -1.03 2.19 -28.09
N THR A 121 0.30 2.12 -28.06
CA THR A 121 1.01 0.85 -28.29
C THR A 121 0.71 -0.16 -27.19
N GLN A 122 0.72 0.25 -25.91
CA GLN A 122 0.36 -0.61 -24.78
C GLN A 122 -1.09 -1.10 -24.85
N GLN A 123 -2.03 -0.26 -25.29
CA GLN A 123 -3.43 -0.66 -25.49
C GLN A 123 -3.54 -1.72 -26.59
N LEU A 124 -2.85 -1.51 -27.71
CA LEU A 124 -2.82 -2.48 -28.80
C LEU A 124 -2.19 -3.80 -28.35
N GLU A 125 -1.06 -3.76 -27.63
CA GLU A 125 -0.44 -4.95 -27.03
C GLU A 125 -1.41 -5.66 -26.09
N ARG A 126 -2.07 -4.93 -25.18
CA ARG A 126 -3.06 -5.50 -24.28
C ARG A 126 -4.21 -6.14 -25.04
N GLU A 127 -4.75 -5.47 -26.07
CA GLU A 127 -5.79 -6.03 -26.92
C GLU A 127 -5.34 -7.33 -27.59
N THR A 128 -4.13 -7.36 -28.14
CA THR A 128 -3.56 -8.59 -28.74
C THR A 128 -3.40 -9.72 -27.72
N LEU A 129 -2.93 -9.43 -26.51
CA LEU A 129 -2.82 -10.41 -25.43
C LEU A 129 -4.20 -10.92 -25.00
N THR A 130 -5.18 -10.04 -24.80
CA THR A 130 -6.55 -10.47 -24.47
C THR A 130 -7.20 -11.29 -25.57
N ALA A 131 -6.91 -11.01 -26.85
CA ALA A 131 -7.39 -11.81 -27.96
C ALA A 131 -6.76 -13.20 -27.96
N LEU A 132 -5.45 -13.29 -27.68
CA LEU A 132 -4.73 -14.55 -27.55
C LEU A 132 -5.23 -15.39 -26.35
N ASP A 133 -5.47 -14.75 -25.20
CA ASP A 133 -6.00 -15.44 -24.02
C ASP A 133 -7.42 -15.95 -24.26
N ARG A 134 -8.29 -15.16 -24.90
CA ARG A 134 -9.62 -15.64 -25.33
C ARG A 134 -9.54 -16.83 -26.28
N GLN A 135 -8.58 -16.84 -27.20
CA GLN A 135 -8.36 -17.99 -28.09
C GLN A 135 -7.89 -19.23 -27.31
N ARG A 136 -7.03 -19.06 -26.31
CA ARG A 136 -6.58 -20.14 -25.43
C ARG A 136 -7.73 -20.69 -24.59
N GLU A 137 -8.52 -19.82 -23.96
CA GLU A 137 -9.70 -20.21 -23.18
C GLU A 137 -10.70 -20.98 -24.04
N ALA A 138 -11.03 -20.48 -25.23
CA ALA A 138 -11.92 -21.17 -26.16
C ALA A 138 -11.37 -22.57 -26.56
N ALA A 139 -10.05 -22.69 -26.77
CA ALA A 139 -9.44 -23.99 -27.06
C ALA A 139 -9.53 -24.96 -25.88
N ILE A 140 -9.36 -24.47 -24.64
CA ILE A 140 -9.53 -25.26 -23.42
C ILE A 140 -10.99 -25.70 -23.26
N ASP A 141 -11.94 -24.79 -23.47
CA ASP A 141 -13.38 -25.10 -23.39
C ASP A 141 -13.78 -26.19 -24.39
N HIS A 142 -13.33 -26.07 -25.65
CA HIS A 142 -13.56 -27.10 -26.66
C HIS A 142 -12.95 -28.45 -26.27
N GLN A 143 -11.75 -28.46 -25.69
CA GLN A 143 -11.13 -29.69 -25.20
C GLN A 143 -11.90 -30.30 -24.02
N MET A 144 -12.35 -29.48 -23.07
CA MET A 144 -13.17 -29.93 -21.94
C MET A 144 -14.52 -30.49 -22.38
N GLU A 145 -15.18 -29.85 -23.36
CA GLU A 145 -16.42 -30.35 -23.94
C GLU A 145 -16.21 -31.68 -24.66
N TYR A 146 -15.12 -31.81 -25.42
CA TYR A 146 -14.75 -33.06 -26.07
C TYR A 146 -14.54 -34.19 -25.06
N ASP A 147 -13.75 -33.94 -24.00
CA ASP A 147 -13.48 -34.93 -22.95
C ASP A 147 -14.76 -35.30 -22.19
N ARG A 148 -15.66 -34.34 -21.95
CA ARG A 148 -16.99 -34.58 -21.36
C ARG A 148 -17.83 -35.50 -22.25
N GLN A 149 -17.92 -35.22 -23.55
CA GLN A 149 -18.66 -36.05 -24.49
C GLN A 149 -18.09 -37.47 -24.57
N ARG A 150 -16.76 -37.59 -24.62
CA ARG A 150 -16.07 -38.87 -24.60
C ARG A 150 -16.38 -39.66 -23.32
N ALA A 151 -16.33 -39.03 -22.15
CA ALA A 151 -16.65 -39.67 -20.89
C ALA A 151 -18.11 -40.18 -20.84
N LEU A 152 -19.06 -39.41 -21.38
CA LEU A 152 -20.46 -39.84 -21.48
C LEU A 152 -20.61 -41.08 -22.38
N VAL A 153 -19.94 -41.10 -23.52
CA VAL A 153 -19.93 -42.27 -24.42
C VAL A 153 -19.30 -43.49 -23.73
N ASP A 154 -18.19 -43.31 -23.03
CA ASP A 154 -17.54 -44.39 -22.28
C ASP A 154 -18.42 -44.94 -21.15
N MET A 155 -19.15 -44.08 -20.44
CA MET A 155 -20.14 -44.50 -19.44
C MET A 155 -21.28 -45.29 -20.07
N GLN A 156 -21.86 -44.81 -21.17
CA GLN A 156 -22.90 -45.53 -21.90
C GLN A 156 -22.40 -46.89 -22.40
N ASN A 157 -21.19 -46.95 -22.94
CA ASN A 157 -20.56 -48.19 -23.35
C ASN A 157 -20.36 -49.16 -22.18
N HIS A 158 -19.98 -48.65 -21.00
CA HIS A 158 -19.85 -49.47 -19.80
C HIS A 158 -21.19 -50.01 -19.32
N GLU A 159 -22.26 -49.20 -19.35
CA GLU A 159 -23.62 -49.67 -19.05
C GLU A 159 -24.10 -50.73 -20.05
N LEU A 160 -23.84 -50.53 -21.35
CA LEU A 160 -24.15 -51.51 -22.38
C LEU A 160 -23.41 -52.84 -22.13
N ARG A 161 -22.11 -52.79 -21.78
CA ARG A 161 -21.35 -53.99 -21.41
C ARG A 161 -21.98 -54.73 -20.21
N LYS A 162 -22.35 -54.01 -19.15
CA LYS A 162 -23.05 -54.60 -18.00
C LYS A 162 -24.39 -55.25 -18.38
N ARG A 163 -25.16 -54.63 -19.27
CA ARG A 163 -26.42 -55.21 -19.77
C ARG A 163 -26.16 -56.50 -20.53
N VAL A 164 -25.17 -56.51 -21.42
CA VAL A 164 -24.76 -57.71 -22.18
C VAL A 164 -24.31 -58.82 -21.23
N GLU A 165 -23.46 -58.52 -20.24
CA GLU A 165 -23.01 -59.49 -19.23
C GLU A 165 -24.19 -60.04 -18.40
N ALA A 166 -25.14 -59.20 -18.01
CA ALA A 166 -26.32 -59.63 -17.28
C ALA A 166 -27.24 -60.53 -18.13
N GLU A 167 -27.40 -60.24 -19.42
CA GLU A 167 -28.13 -61.09 -20.36
C GLU A 167 -27.44 -62.44 -20.55
N GLN A 168 -26.12 -62.46 -20.72
CA GLN A 168 -25.33 -63.70 -20.79
C GLN A 168 -25.49 -64.51 -19.49
N GLY A 169 -25.43 -63.87 -18.32
CA GLY A 169 -25.66 -64.52 -17.03
C GLY A 169 -27.06 -65.13 -16.92
N LYS A 170 -28.11 -64.44 -17.39
CA LYS A 170 -29.48 -64.98 -17.45
C LYS A 170 -29.57 -66.21 -18.34
N GLN A 171 -28.94 -66.19 -19.51
CA GLN A 171 -28.92 -67.34 -20.43
C GLN A 171 -28.26 -68.56 -19.79
N VAL A 172 -27.13 -68.36 -19.09
CA VAL A 172 -26.46 -69.44 -18.36
C VAL A 172 -27.37 -70.01 -17.26
N LEU A 173 -28.01 -69.17 -16.45
CA LEU A 173 -28.95 -69.63 -15.42
C LEU A 173 -30.15 -70.39 -16.00
N GLN A 174 -30.69 -69.93 -17.11
CA GLN A 174 -31.77 -70.64 -17.81
C GLN A 174 -31.31 -72.03 -18.26
N SER A 175 -30.11 -72.15 -18.84
CA SER A 175 -29.54 -73.45 -19.23
C SER A 175 -29.35 -74.38 -18.02
N GLN A 176 -28.89 -73.87 -16.88
CA GLN A 176 -28.75 -74.65 -15.65
C GLN A 176 -30.10 -75.11 -15.07
N MET A 177 -31.14 -74.28 -15.17
CA MET A 177 -32.49 -74.66 -14.75
C MET A 177 -33.05 -75.81 -15.60
N LEU A 178 -32.84 -75.75 -16.91
CA LEU A 178 -33.23 -76.83 -17.82
C LEU A 178 -32.49 -78.13 -17.47
N GLN A 179 -31.16 -78.08 -17.30
CA GLN A 179 -30.37 -79.25 -16.88
C GLN A 179 -30.85 -79.83 -15.54
N ARG A 180 -31.19 -78.98 -14.56
CA ARG A 180 -31.75 -79.44 -13.28
C ARG A 180 -33.13 -80.09 -13.43
N GLN A 181 -33.96 -79.60 -14.34
CA GLN A 181 -35.25 -80.23 -14.62
C GLN A 181 -35.06 -81.61 -15.26
N GLU A 182 -34.11 -81.74 -16.18
CA GLU A 182 -33.73 -83.02 -16.79
C GLU A 182 -33.25 -84.01 -15.72
N LEU A 183 -32.33 -83.61 -14.85
CA LEU A 183 -31.85 -84.45 -13.73
C LEU A 183 -32.97 -84.86 -12.77
N ARG A 184 -33.93 -83.97 -12.48
CA ARG A 184 -35.10 -84.32 -11.65
C ARG A 184 -35.96 -85.37 -12.33
N ARG A 185 -36.16 -85.25 -13.64
CA ARG A 185 -36.93 -86.21 -14.41
C ARG A 185 -36.25 -87.58 -14.41
N GLU A 186 -34.93 -87.62 -14.59
CA GLU A 186 -34.13 -88.85 -14.48
C GLU A 186 -34.25 -89.49 -13.09
N ALA A 187 -34.06 -88.71 -12.02
CA ALA A 187 -34.20 -89.21 -10.65
C ALA A 187 -35.60 -89.73 -10.31
N GLN A 188 -36.65 -89.15 -10.89
CA GLN A 188 -38.02 -89.66 -10.74
C GLN A 188 -38.18 -91.04 -11.39
N LEU A 189 -37.63 -91.23 -12.59
CA LEU A 189 -37.66 -92.53 -13.27
C LEU A 189 -36.92 -93.60 -12.45
N ASP A 190 -35.77 -93.25 -11.86
CA ASP A 190 -35.00 -94.16 -11.00
C ASP A 190 -35.78 -94.51 -9.71
N ALA A 191 -36.42 -93.53 -9.06
CA ALA A 191 -37.22 -93.76 -7.85
C ALA A 191 -38.44 -94.65 -8.11
N ASP A 192 -39.12 -94.48 -9.25
CA ASP A 192 -40.22 -95.36 -9.65
C ASP A 192 -39.72 -96.81 -9.88
N PHE A 193 -38.53 -96.96 -10.46
CA PHE A 193 -37.90 -98.28 -10.62
C PHE A 193 -37.54 -98.92 -9.27
N GLU A 194 -36.98 -98.16 -8.33
CA GLU A 194 -36.69 -98.64 -6.97
C GLU A 194 -37.98 -99.01 -6.21
N ARG A 195 -39.05 -98.22 -6.33
CA ARG A 195 -40.34 -98.53 -5.70
C ARG A 195 -40.88 -99.88 -6.16
N LEU A 196 -40.87 -100.15 -7.47
CA LEU A 196 -41.29 -101.44 -8.01
C LEU A 196 -40.45 -102.60 -7.46
N LYS A 197 -39.15 -102.39 -7.24
CA LYS A 197 -38.27 -103.40 -6.65
C LYS A 197 -38.56 -103.62 -5.15
N ILE A 198 -38.89 -102.57 -4.41
CA ILE A 198 -39.28 -102.67 -2.99
C ILE A 198 -40.62 -103.40 -2.85
N GLU A 199 -41.61 -103.09 -3.71
CA GLU A 199 -42.91 -103.78 -3.72
C GLU A 199 -42.72 -105.31 -3.91
N GLN A 200 -41.84 -105.72 -4.83
CA GLN A 200 -41.47 -107.13 -5.02
C GLN A 200 -40.82 -107.76 -3.77
N LEU A 201 -39.97 -107.02 -3.06
CA LEU A 201 -39.37 -107.48 -1.80
C LEU A 201 -40.41 -107.62 -0.69
N MET A 202 -41.37 -106.70 -0.58
CA MET A 202 -42.44 -106.79 0.43
C MET A 202 -43.31 -108.03 0.20
N GLU A 203 -43.67 -108.31 -1.06
CA GLU A 203 -44.44 -109.50 -1.41
C GLU A 203 -43.70 -110.80 -1.00
N GLN A 204 -42.37 -110.83 -1.14
CA GLN A 204 -41.55 -111.95 -0.66
C GLN A 204 -41.57 -112.08 0.87
N VAL A 205 -41.47 -110.96 1.60
CA VAL A 205 -41.51 -110.97 3.08
C VAL A 205 -42.88 -111.43 3.59
N GLU A 206 -43.97 -110.97 3.00
CA GLU A 206 -45.31 -111.40 3.39
C GLU A 206 -45.52 -112.92 3.21
N GLN A 207 -44.95 -113.50 2.15
CA GLN A 207 -44.96 -114.94 1.92
C GLN A 207 -44.13 -115.70 2.98
N GLU A 208 -42.97 -115.18 3.37
CA GLU A 208 -42.14 -115.76 4.42
C GLU A 208 -42.80 -115.68 5.81
N ASP A 209 -43.39 -114.55 6.17
CA ASP A 209 -44.08 -114.34 7.45
C ASP A 209 -45.30 -115.25 7.59
N ALA A 210 -46.09 -115.42 6.52
CA ALA A 210 -47.21 -116.37 6.51
C ALA A 210 -46.75 -117.81 6.78
N ALA A 211 -45.59 -118.20 6.23
CA ALA A 211 -45.00 -119.51 6.47
C ALA A 211 -44.46 -119.65 7.91
N GLU A 212 -43.94 -118.59 8.53
CA GLU A 212 -43.48 -118.60 9.93
C GLU A 212 -44.66 -118.73 10.91
N LEU A 213 -45.75 -117.97 10.69
CA LEU A 213 -46.98 -118.04 11.50
C LEU A 213 -47.54 -119.46 11.54
N ALA A 214 -47.64 -120.12 10.38
CA ALA A 214 -48.11 -121.51 10.28
C ALA A 214 -47.22 -122.50 11.07
N ARG A 215 -45.91 -122.23 11.20
CA ARG A 215 -45.00 -123.03 12.05
C ARG A 215 -45.22 -122.76 13.54
N ARG A 216 -45.43 -121.49 13.93
CA ARG A 216 -45.69 -121.12 15.34
C ARG A 216 -47.00 -121.68 15.88
N GLU A 217 -48.06 -121.69 15.08
CA GLU A 217 -49.35 -122.26 15.50
C GLU A 217 -49.21 -123.74 15.86
N LYS A 218 -48.54 -124.53 15.01
CA LYS A 218 -48.26 -125.94 15.29
C LYS A 218 -47.50 -126.16 16.60
N ALA A 219 -46.56 -125.28 16.94
CA ALA A 219 -45.81 -125.36 18.19
C ALA A 219 -46.66 -124.98 19.42
N ARG A 220 -47.56 -124.00 19.29
CA ARG A 220 -48.46 -123.56 20.38
C ARG A 220 -49.43 -124.65 20.81
N ASP A 221 -49.96 -125.41 19.85
CA ASP A 221 -50.90 -126.49 20.16
C ASP A 221 -50.23 -127.60 20.96
N GLN A 222 -48.99 -127.96 20.60
CA GLN A 222 -48.18 -128.93 21.35
C GLN A 222 -47.91 -128.47 22.80
N THR A 223 -47.62 -127.19 23.02
CA THR A 223 -47.38 -126.65 24.37
C THR A 223 -48.65 -126.56 25.22
N ARG A 224 -49.81 -126.29 24.60
CA ARG A 224 -51.11 -126.25 25.31
C ARG A 224 -51.46 -127.61 25.91
N GLU A 225 -51.26 -128.69 25.16
CA GLU A 225 -51.49 -130.06 25.65
C GLU A 225 -50.61 -130.38 26.88
N MET A 226 -49.36 -129.91 26.91
CA MET A 226 -48.48 -130.07 28.07
C MET A 226 -48.92 -129.26 29.30
N ILE A 227 -49.38 -128.02 29.10
CA ILE A 227 -49.78 -127.12 30.19
C ILE A 227 -51.01 -127.66 30.93
N GLU A 228 -52.00 -128.20 30.22
CA GLU A 228 -53.19 -128.78 30.85
C GLU A 228 -52.86 -129.95 31.80
N GLN A 229 -51.85 -130.75 31.45
CA GLN A 229 -51.38 -131.84 32.31
C GLN A 229 -50.78 -131.31 33.61
N THR A 230 -49.94 -130.26 33.54
CA THR A 230 -49.29 -129.66 34.73
C THR A 230 -50.25 -128.90 35.66
N HIS A 231 -51.31 -128.28 35.14
CA HIS A 231 -52.28 -127.56 35.98
C HIS A 231 -53.07 -128.50 36.90
N ARG A 232 -53.42 -129.70 36.43
CA ARG A 232 -54.13 -130.71 37.24
C ARG A 232 -53.32 -131.18 38.44
N GLU A 233 -51.99 -131.16 38.33
CA GLU A 233 -51.08 -131.52 39.43
C GLU A 233 -50.94 -130.38 40.45
N ARG A 234 -50.91 -129.12 39.99
CA ARG A 234 -50.70 -127.93 40.84
C ARG A 234 -51.90 -127.57 41.73
N GLU A 235 -53.13 -127.75 41.26
CA GLU A 235 -54.31 -127.45 42.07
C GLU A 235 -54.40 -128.31 43.34
N ARG A 236 -53.90 -129.55 43.28
CA ARG A 236 -53.85 -130.44 44.44
C ARG A 236 -52.94 -129.90 45.54
N ALA A 237 -51.82 -129.26 45.20
CA ALA A 237 -50.85 -128.74 46.17
C ALA A 237 -51.27 -127.42 46.84
N LYS A 238 -52.05 -126.57 46.15
CA LYS A 238 -52.39 -125.22 46.63
C LYS A 238 -53.43 -125.22 47.76
N GLN A 239 -54.32 -126.22 47.78
CA GLN A 239 -55.32 -126.34 48.84
C GLN A 239 -54.68 -126.58 50.22
N GLU A 240 -53.52 -127.22 50.27
CA GLU A 240 -52.81 -127.54 51.52
C GLU A 240 -52.14 -126.32 52.18
N GLN A 241 -51.74 -125.28 51.42
CA GLN A 241 -51.01 -124.11 51.96
C GLN A 241 -51.90 -123.02 52.58
N VAL A 242 -53.12 -122.83 52.08
CA VAL A 242 -53.99 -121.70 52.49
C VAL A 242 -54.43 -121.81 53.96
N GLU A 243 -54.50 -123.02 54.52
CA GLU A 243 -54.91 -123.22 55.91
C GLU A 243 -53.86 -122.75 56.94
N ALA A 244 -52.59 -122.55 56.54
CA ALA A 244 -51.49 -122.20 57.43
C ALA A 244 -51.38 -120.68 57.72
N VAL A 245 -51.52 -119.83 56.70
CA VAL A 245 -51.24 -118.37 56.79
C VAL A 245 -52.25 -117.61 57.65
N ARG A 246 -53.51 -118.07 57.70
CA ARG A 246 -54.60 -117.36 58.38
C ARG A 246 -54.41 -117.16 59.89
N ARG A 247 -53.40 -117.80 60.49
CA ARG A 247 -53.10 -117.75 61.93
C ARG A 247 -52.12 -116.63 62.33
N GLU A 248 -51.42 -115.99 61.39
CA GLU A 248 -50.33 -115.03 61.73
C GLU A 248 -50.75 -113.55 61.73
N ASP A 249 -51.76 -113.14 60.95
CA ASP A 249 -52.12 -111.72 60.75
C ASP A 249 -52.75 -111.02 61.97
N GLU A 250 -53.25 -111.75 62.97
CA GLU A 250 -53.96 -111.16 64.11
C GLU A 250 -53.04 -110.42 65.11
N ALA A 251 -51.71 -110.52 65.00
CA ALA A 251 -50.76 -110.00 66.01
C ALA A 251 -50.24 -108.55 65.81
N ILE A 252 -50.39 -107.96 64.62
CA ILE A 252 -49.67 -106.71 64.24
C ILE A 252 -50.45 -105.41 64.57
N ALA A 253 -51.77 -105.48 64.76
CA ALA A 253 -52.63 -104.30 64.84
C ALA A 253 -52.49 -103.44 66.12
N ASP A 254 -51.91 -103.97 67.20
CA ASP A 254 -51.95 -103.32 68.52
C ASP A 254 -50.84 -102.26 68.77
N TYR A 255 -49.78 -102.23 67.95
CA TYR A 255 -48.58 -101.41 68.22
C TYR A 255 -48.70 -99.93 67.77
N GLN A 256 -49.57 -99.59 66.81
CA GLN A 256 -49.52 -98.28 66.12
C GLN A 256 -50.15 -97.07 66.87
N ARG A 257 -50.85 -97.25 68.01
CA ARG A 257 -51.67 -96.18 68.62
C ARG A 257 -50.96 -95.15 69.51
N GLN A 258 -49.65 -95.27 69.82
CA GLN A 258 -49.00 -94.46 70.89
C GLN A 258 -48.20 -93.21 70.46
N VAL A 259 -47.90 -92.97 69.17
CA VAL A 259 -46.87 -91.97 68.77
C VAL A 259 -47.39 -90.55 68.46
N GLN A 260 -48.70 -90.34 68.24
CA GLN A 260 -49.20 -89.10 67.60
C GLN A 260 -49.41 -87.86 68.52
N ALA A 261 -48.98 -87.84 69.79
CA ALA A 261 -49.44 -86.82 70.77
C ALA A 261 -48.45 -85.70 71.21
N ARG A 262 -47.31 -85.42 70.53
CA ARG A 262 -46.22 -84.58 71.13
C ARG A 262 -45.78 -83.27 70.44
N GLU A 263 -46.23 -82.86 69.25
CA GLU A 263 -45.54 -81.76 68.51
C GLU A 263 -46.44 -80.61 67.97
N ALA A 264 -46.85 -79.64 68.79
CA ALA A 264 -47.68 -78.50 68.30
C ALA A 264 -47.40 -77.08 68.89
N GLY A 265 -46.25 -76.75 69.51
CA GLY A 265 -46.15 -75.59 70.43
C GLY A 265 -45.29 -74.33 70.15
N ILE A 266 -44.37 -74.21 69.16
CA ILE A 266 -43.28 -73.18 69.25
C ILE A 266 -43.05 -72.30 67.99
N LYS A 267 -44.05 -71.64 67.39
CA LYS A 267 -43.81 -70.78 66.19
C LYS A 267 -44.49 -69.40 66.09
N ALA A 268 -44.77 -68.68 67.19
CA ALA A 268 -45.59 -67.43 67.12
C ALA A 268 -45.12 -66.15 67.89
N ALA A 269 -43.82 -65.88 68.14
CA ALA A 269 -43.42 -64.73 69.00
C ALA A 269 -42.23 -63.84 68.56
N SER A 270 -42.19 -63.28 67.34
CA SER A 270 -41.06 -62.38 66.95
C SER A 270 -41.38 -61.27 65.94
N ASP A 271 -42.32 -60.34 66.21
CA ASP A 271 -42.60 -59.21 65.29
C ASP A 271 -42.88 -57.81 65.94
N VAL A 272 -42.47 -57.52 67.19
CA VAL A 272 -42.90 -56.29 67.92
C VAL A 272 -41.84 -55.17 68.08
N LYS A 273 -40.66 -55.21 67.45
CA LYS A 273 -39.56 -54.23 67.73
C LYS A 273 -39.37 -53.04 66.76
N LYS A 274 -40.26 -52.76 65.80
CA LYS A 274 -40.01 -51.75 64.73
C LYS A 274 -40.85 -50.45 64.75
N ALA A 275 -41.61 -50.14 65.80
CA ALA A 275 -42.59 -49.04 65.78
C ALA A 275 -42.36 -47.87 66.77
N GLN A 276 -41.16 -47.68 67.34
CA GLN A 276 -40.94 -46.72 68.44
C GLN A 276 -40.09 -45.46 68.13
N GLU A 277 -39.67 -45.18 66.89
CA GLU A 277 -38.78 -44.03 66.60
C GLU A 277 -39.45 -42.76 66.01
N ASP A 278 -40.70 -42.80 65.56
CA ASP A 278 -41.28 -41.67 64.78
C ASP A 278 -42.06 -40.58 65.58
N ALA A 279 -41.99 -40.55 66.92
CA ALA A 279 -42.86 -39.69 67.75
C ALA A 279 -42.23 -38.41 68.34
N MET A 280 -40.91 -38.17 68.23
CA MET A 280 -40.23 -37.07 68.96
C MET A 280 -40.19 -35.68 68.27
N PHE A 281 -40.73 -35.51 67.06
CA PHE A 281 -40.52 -34.27 66.28
C PHE A 281 -41.58 -33.15 66.43
N ARG A 282 -42.69 -33.34 67.16
CA ARG A 282 -43.84 -32.40 67.13
C ARG A 282 -43.98 -31.45 68.33
N ALA A 283 -43.04 -31.41 69.28
CA ALA A 283 -43.17 -30.57 70.48
C ALA A 283 -42.41 -29.21 70.43
N VAL A 284 -41.54 -28.97 69.44
CA VAL A 284 -40.62 -27.80 69.43
C VAL A 284 -41.20 -26.57 68.70
N GLU A 285 -42.20 -26.72 67.83
CA GLU A 285 -42.72 -25.60 67.01
C GLU A 285 -43.64 -24.63 67.76
N ALA A 286 -44.22 -25.01 68.91
CA ALA A 286 -45.23 -24.20 69.60
C ALA A 286 -44.65 -23.10 70.53
N GLU A 287 -43.40 -23.21 71.00
CA GLU A 287 -42.79 -22.23 71.94
C GLU A 287 -42.24 -20.96 71.26
N ILE A 288 -41.99 -20.97 69.95
CA ILE A 288 -41.31 -19.87 69.24
C ILE A 288 -42.28 -18.71 68.91
N GLN A 289 -43.57 -18.98 68.70
CA GLN A 289 -44.52 -17.95 68.28
C GLN A 289 -45.05 -17.04 69.40
N ALA A 290 -44.85 -17.38 70.67
CA ALA A 290 -45.33 -16.59 71.81
C ALA A 290 -44.40 -15.41 72.17
N LYS A 291 -43.08 -15.53 71.97
CA LYS A 291 -42.10 -14.49 72.35
C LYS A 291 -42.05 -13.28 71.40
N MET A 292 -42.41 -13.46 70.13
CA MET A 292 -42.38 -12.38 69.12
C MET A 292 -43.45 -11.30 69.33
N ARG A 293 -44.54 -11.59 70.06
CA ARG A 293 -45.65 -10.63 70.23
C ARG A 293 -45.45 -9.64 71.38
N GLU A 294 -44.56 -9.94 72.34
CA GLU A 294 -44.26 -9.05 73.47
C GLU A 294 -43.17 -8.02 73.13
N GLU A 295 -42.30 -8.29 72.14
CA GLU A 295 -41.24 -7.36 71.70
C GLU A 295 -41.77 -6.24 70.79
N GLU A 296 -42.82 -6.51 70.00
CA GLU A 296 -43.45 -5.52 69.10
C GLU A 296 -44.23 -4.41 69.83
N GLU A 297 -44.65 -4.63 71.09
CA GLU A 297 -45.35 -3.61 71.89
C GLU A 297 -44.38 -2.62 72.58
N ILE A 298 -43.13 -3.04 72.83
CA ILE A 298 -42.09 -2.19 73.44
C ILE A 298 -41.44 -1.25 72.41
N GLU A 299 -41.35 -1.68 71.14
CA GLU A 299 -40.75 -0.88 70.06
C GLU A 299 -41.63 0.32 69.68
N ARG A 300 -42.96 0.17 69.69
CA ARG A 300 -43.92 1.24 69.37
C ARG A 300 -43.88 2.41 70.36
N LEU A 301 -43.66 2.16 71.64
CA LEU A 301 -43.58 3.21 72.66
C LEU A 301 -42.25 3.99 72.61
N ARG A 302 -41.22 3.47 71.93
CA ARG A 302 -39.92 4.12 71.76
C ARG A 302 -39.93 5.13 70.60
N ASP A 303 -40.69 4.83 69.55
CA ASP A 303 -40.81 5.68 68.37
C ASP A 303 -41.65 6.94 68.66
N GLU A 304 -42.70 6.83 69.48
CA GLU A 304 -43.54 7.98 69.86
C GLU A 304 -42.77 9.05 70.68
N LEU A 305 -41.78 8.66 71.50
CA LEU A 305 -41.01 9.61 72.31
C LEU A 305 -39.97 10.41 71.48
N TRP A 306 -39.43 9.80 70.41
CA TRP A 306 -38.41 10.44 69.55
C TRP A 306 -39.02 11.51 68.65
N GLU A 307 -40.26 11.33 68.21
CA GLU A 307 -40.98 12.29 67.37
C GLU A 307 -41.28 13.61 68.12
N GLU A 308 -41.57 13.56 69.42
CA GLU A 308 -41.84 14.76 70.24
C GLU A 308 -40.59 15.62 70.46
N GLU A 309 -39.41 15.02 70.67
CA GLU A 309 -38.15 15.76 70.86
C GLU A 309 -37.68 16.48 69.57
N LEU A 310 -37.94 15.88 68.40
CA LEU A 310 -37.58 16.47 67.10
C LEU A 310 -38.44 17.70 66.76
N LEU A 311 -39.70 17.70 67.20
CA LEU A 311 -40.65 18.78 66.99
C LEU A 311 -40.30 20.05 67.80
N GLN A 312 -39.80 19.89 69.03
CA GLN A 312 -39.35 21.00 69.88
C GLN A 312 -38.12 21.73 69.29
N LYS A 313 -37.13 20.99 68.77
CA LYS A 313 -35.92 21.58 68.16
C LYS A 313 -36.21 22.41 66.91
N LYS A 314 -37.18 22.00 66.09
CA LYS A 314 -37.55 22.75 64.88
C LYS A 314 -38.19 24.10 65.21
N ARG A 315 -39.00 24.17 66.28
CA ARG A 315 -39.64 25.43 66.70
C ARG A 315 -38.61 26.49 67.13
N ALA A 316 -37.61 26.09 67.93
CA ALA A 316 -36.55 27.01 68.37
C ALA A 316 -35.71 27.59 67.21
N GLN A 317 -35.42 26.78 66.19
CA GLN A 317 -34.64 27.24 65.02
C GLN A 317 -35.40 28.21 64.12
N GLU A 318 -36.73 28.12 64.05
CA GLU A 318 -37.53 29.07 63.27
C GLU A 318 -37.57 30.46 63.92
N GLU A 319 -37.65 30.52 65.25
CA GLU A 319 -37.70 31.79 65.99
C GLU A 319 -36.39 32.62 65.83
N GLU A 320 -35.22 31.98 65.92
CA GLU A 320 -33.93 32.66 65.70
C GLU A 320 -33.78 33.21 64.28
N ARG A 321 -34.27 32.47 63.28
CA ARG A 321 -34.17 32.89 61.88
C ARG A 321 -35.06 34.10 61.57
N ILE A 322 -36.16 34.26 62.30
CA ILE A 322 -37.04 35.44 62.17
C ILE A 322 -36.36 36.67 62.79
N ALA A 323 -35.72 36.54 63.95
CA ALA A 323 -35.02 37.65 64.62
C ALA A 323 -33.85 38.21 63.78
N ALA A 324 -33.02 37.33 63.19
CA ALA A 324 -31.87 37.75 62.38
C ALA A 324 -32.26 38.55 61.12
N LYS A 325 -33.43 38.25 60.52
CA LYS A 325 -33.91 38.98 59.34
C LYS A 325 -34.36 40.40 59.67
N GLN A 326 -34.84 40.66 60.88
CA GLN A 326 -35.29 41.99 61.28
C GLN A 326 -34.10 42.94 61.47
N GLN A 327 -33.02 42.49 62.12
CA GLN A 327 -31.81 43.30 62.33
C GLN A 327 -31.12 43.69 61.02
N ALA A 328 -30.99 42.74 60.07
CA ALA A 328 -30.39 43.03 58.78
C ALA A 328 -31.16 44.09 57.96
N LYS A 329 -32.49 44.18 58.15
CA LYS A 329 -33.32 45.19 57.48
C LYS A 329 -33.08 46.60 58.01
N GLU A 330 -32.86 46.75 59.32
CA GLU A 330 -32.67 48.06 59.95
C GLU A 330 -31.33 48.71 59.58
N ASP A 331 -30.24 47.93 59.51
CA ASP A 331 -28.92 48.45 59.15
C ASP A 331 -28.83 48.91 57.68
N MET A 332 -29.57 48.24 56.79
CA MET A 332 -29.64 48.62 55.38
C MET A 332 -30.28 50.01 55.20
N MET A 333 -31.31 50.33 55.99
CA MET A 333 -31.98 51.64 55.89
C MET A 333 -31.07 52.78 56.33
N ARG A 334 -30.32 52.61 57.44
CA ARG A 334 -29.39 53.64 57.94
C ARG A 334 -28.25 53.95 56.98
N SER A 335 -27.74 52.94 56.26
CA SER A 335 -26.67 53.16 55.28
C SER A 335 -27.12 53.93 54.03
N ASN A 336 -28.41 53.86 53.68
CA ASN A 336 -28.92 54.54 52.49
C ASN A 336 -29.05 56.05 52.72
N ASP A 337 -29.55 56.45 53.89
CA ASP A 337 -29.79 57.85 54.24
C ASP A 337 -28.48 58.68 54.25
N MET A 338 -27.39 58.11 54.77
CA MET A 338 -26.08 58.78 54.78
C MET A 338 -25.50 58.97 53.37
N GLN A 339 -25.78 58.05 52.44
CA GLN A 339 -25.28 58.13 51.07
C GLN A 339 -25.96 59.26 50.28
N MET A 340 -27.23 59.54 50.57
CA MET A 340 -27.99 60.61 49.91
C MET A 340 -27.49 62.00 50.28
N GLN A 341 -27.14 62.23 51.55
CA GLN A 341 -26.65 63.53 52.02
C GLN A 341 -25.30 63.89 51.38
N LEU A 342 -24.36 62.94 51.31
CA LEU A 342 -23.04 63.17 50.70
C LEU A 342 -23.12 63.52 49.20
N LYS A 343 -24.13 62.96 48.50
CA LYS A 343 -24.35 63.22 47.07
C LYS A 343 -24.79 64.67 46.80
N GLN A 344 -25.56 65.27 47.71
CA GLN A 344 -26.08 66.62 47.51
C GLN A 344 -24.99 67.70 47.66
N GLU A 345 -24.06 67.54 48.61
CA GLU A 345 -22.97 68.50 48.82
C GLU A 345 -21.97 68.53 47.65
N LEU A 346 -21.72 67.38 47.02
CA LEU A 346 -20.82 67.30 45.86
C LEU A 346 -21.35 68.08 44.65
N LEU A 347 -22.66 68.06 44.40
CA LEU A 347 -23.26 68.76 43.27
C LEU A 347 -23.20 70.28 43.42
N ALA A 348 -23.26 70.79 44.65
CA ALA A 348 -23.21 72.23 44.91
C ALA A 348 -21.81 72.82 44.61
N ARG A 349 -20.73 72.11 44.96
CA ARG A 349 -19.36 72.54 44.64
C ARG A 349 -19.09 72.56 43.14
N GLN A 350 -19.58 71.56 42.41
CA GLN A 350 -19.35 71.46 40.96
C GLN A 350 -19.86 72.68 40.19
N ARG A 351 -21.03 73.22 40.56
CA ARG A 351 -21.62 74.37 39.86
C ARG A 351 -20.80 75.67 40.00
N ALA A 352 -20.18 75.89 41.16
CA ALA A 352 -19.39 77.10 41.39
C ALA A 352 -18.09 77.10 40.56
N ASP A 353 -17.49 75.93 40.39
CA ASP A 353 -16.27 75.78 39.57
C ASP A 353 -16.57 76.01 38.06
N GLU A 354 -17.77 75.67 37.58
CA GLU A 354 -18.18 75.86 36.18
C GLU A 354 -18.30 77.33 35.78
N GLU A 355 -18.79 78.19 36.67
CA GLU A 355 -19.01 79.62 36.36
C GLU A 355 -17.69 80.39 36.23
N ALA A 356 -16.73 80.14 37.14
CA ALA A 356 -15.41 80.75 37.07
C ALA A 356 -14.63 80.32 35.81
N PHE A 357 -14.85 79.08 35.36
CA PHE A 357 -14.26 78.58 34.13
C PHE A 357 -14.75 79.31 32.87
N ASN A 358 -16.04 79.67 32.83
CA ASN A 358 -16.66 80.32 31.66
C ASN A 358 -16.16 81.76 31.42
N GLU A 359 -15.79 82.50 32.46
CA GLU A 359 -15.31 83.87 32.32
C GLU A 359 -13.89 83.93 31.76
N MET A 360 -12.98 83.07 32.24
CA MET A 360 -11.62 82.91 31.71
C MET A 360 -11.62 82.57 30.21
N LEU A 361 -12.60 81.78 29.77
CA LEU A 361 -12.79 81.42 28.36
C LEU A 361 -13.02 82.64 27.45
N ARG A 362 -13.81 83.63 27.89
CA ARG A 362 -14.17 84.78 27.05
C ARG A 362 -12.99 85.71 26.75
N GLU A 363 -12.12 85.92 27.73
CA GLU A 363 -10.93 86.76 27.55
C GLU A 363 -9.90 86.08 26.65
N ARG A 364 -9.76 84.76 26.80
CA ARG A 364 -8.92 83.94 25.94
C ARG A 364 -9.34 84.08 24.46
N PHE A 365 -10.63 83.99 24.14
CA PHE A 365 -11.11 84.11 22.75
C PHE A 365 -10.74 85.43 22.08
N ARG A 366 -10.80 86.57 22.80
CA ARG A 366 -10.42 87.88 22.22
C ARG A 366 -8.93 87.98 21.91
N SER A 367 -8.09 87.36 22.74
CA SER A 367 -6.65 87.30 22.48
C SER A 367 -6.33 86.35 21.31
N GLU A 368 -7.11 85.28 21.17
CA GLU A 368 -7.01 84.33 20.06
C GLU A 368 -7.40 85.00 18.73
N GLU A 369 -8.46 85.79 18.65
CA GLU A 369 -8.89 86.49 17.42
C GLU A 369 -7.81 87.41 16.82
N ARG A 370 -7.09 88.16 17.66
CA ARG A 370 -5.99 89.03 17.18
C ARG A 370 -4.83 88.21 16.62
N ARG A 371 -4.47 87.13 17.32
CA ARG A 371 -3.46 86.19 16.87
C ARG A 371 -3.88 85.50 15.57
N GLU A 372 -5.18 85.22 15.40
CA GLU A 372 -5.71 84.62 14.18
C GLU A 372 -5.57 85.51 12.94
N MET A 373 -5.71 86.84 13.08
CA MET A 373 -5.54 87.80 11.98
C MET A 373 -4.09 87.88 11.51
N GLU A 374 -3.13 87.94 12.43
CA GLU A 374 -1.70 87.93 12.09
C GLU A 374 -1.28 86.59 11.48
N LEU A 375 -1.78 85.49 12.05
CA LEU A 375 -1.60 84.16 11.46
C LEU A 375 -2.28 84.07 10.09
N ALA A 376 -3.40 84.73 9.84
CA ALA A 376 -4.05 84.76 8.53
C ALA A 376 -3.20 85.48 7.48
N ALA A 377 -2.59 86.61 7.82
CA ALA A 377 -1.69 87.34 6.94
C ALA A 377 -0.39 86.56 6.66
N PHE A 378 0.18 85.93 7.70
CA PHE A 378 1.32 85.03 7.56
C PHE A 378 0.98 83.83 6.67
N ARG A 379 -0.19 83.21 6.88
CA ARG A 379 -0.71 82.13 6.03
C ARG A 379 -0.90 82.55 4.57
N ARG A 380 -1.29 83.79 4.28
CA ARG A 380 -1.42 84.29 2.89
C ARG A 380 -0.06 84.37 2.19
N LYS A 381 0.94 84.98 2.84
CA LYS A 381 2.31 85.04 2.27
C LYS A 381 2.92 83.65 2.10
N GLN A 382 2.74 82.77 3.09
CA GLN A 382 3.17 81.39 2.96
C GLN A 382 2.45 80.66 1.82
N ARG A 383 1.14 80.91 1.63
CA ARG A 383 0.39 80.34 0.50
C ARG A 383 0.91 80.84 -0.84
N GLU A 384 1.24 82.12 -0.98
CA GLU A 384 1.78 82.67 -2.22
C GLU A 384 3.15 82.09 -2.55
N GLN A 385 4.06 82.06 -1.58
CA GLN A 385 5.37 81.42 -1.72
C GLN A 385 5.21 79.92 -2.04
N PHE A 386 4.31 79.24 -1.35
CA PHE A 386 4.01 77.84 -1.61
C PHE A 386 3.38 77.64 -3.00
N VAL A 387 2.56 78.57 -3.50
CA VAL A 387 1.99 78.51 -4.85
C VAL A 387 3.07 78.70 -5.91
N GLU A 388 4.00 79.63 -5.71
CA GLU A 388 5.16 79.83 -6.61
C GLU A 388 6.10 78.63 -6.58
N GLU A 389 6.39 78.08 -5.39
CA GLU A 389 7.16 76.85 -5.23
C GLU A 389 6.44 75.66 -5.87
N ILE A 390 5.11 75.53 -5.71
CA ILE A 390 4.30 74.54 -6.42
C ILE A 390 4.41 74.76 -7.92
N ALA A 391 4.37 75.99 -8.42
CA ALA A 391 4.47 76.27 -9.85
C ALA A 391 5.85 75.87 -10.39
N ARG A 392 6.94 76.19 -9.68
CA ARG A 392 8.30 75.74 -10.00
C ARG A 392 8.42 74.22 -9.93
N HIS A 393 7.89 73.60 -8.88
CA HIS A 393 7.84 72.15 -8.74
C HIS A 393 6.99 71.51 -9.84
N ARG A 394 5.90 72.14 -10.28
CA ARG A 394 5.06 71.66 -11.39
C ARG A 394 5.79 71.77 -12.72
N ALA A 395 6.50 72.87 -12.98
CA ALA A 395 7.32 73.03 -14.18
C ALA A 395 8.46 72.02 -14.22
N LEU A 396 9.21 71.86 -13.13
CA LEU A 396 10.23 70.82 -13.00
C LEU A 396 9.63 69.42 -13.14
N LYS A 397 8.45 69.16 -12.54
CA LYS A 397 7.74 67.89 -12.76
C LYS A 397 7.34 67.70 -14.21
N GLN A 398 6.89 68.72 -14.93
CA GLN A 398 6.55 68.62 -16.34
C GLN A 398 7.78 68.33 -17.21
N GLU A 399 8.92 68.97 -16.93
CA GLU A 399 10.19 68.69 -17.59
C GLU A 399 10.70 67.28 -17.28
N MET A 400 10.61 66.86 -16.01
CA MET A 400 10.96 65.51 -15.58
C MET A 400 10.05 64.47 -16.24
N VAL A 401 8.73 64.67 -16.25
CA VAL A 401 7.76 63.80 -16.92
C VAL A 401 8.01 63.74 -18.42
N TYR A 402 8.37 64.86 -19.06
CA TYR A 402 8.70 64.88 -20.48
C TYR A 402 10.01 64.12 -20.77
N ALA A 403 11.03 64.33 -19.94
CA ALA A 403 12.30 63.61 -20.05
C ALA A 403 12.14 62.11 -19.77
N GLU A 404 11.33 61.74 -18.77
CA GLU A 404 10.94 60.38 -18.45
C GLU A 404 10.15 59.76 -19.58
N LEU A 405 9.17 60.45 -20.17
CA LEU A 405 8.41 59.96 -21.31
C LEU A 405 9.31 59.71 -22.55
N GLN A 406 10.31 60.56 -22.79
CA GLN A 406 11.28 60.36 -23.88
C GLN A 406 12.23 59.20 -23.59
N ARG A 407 12.65 59.02 -22.33
CA ARG A 407 13.42 57.85 -21.90
C ARG A 407 12.59 56.58 -22.03
N GLU A 408 11.36 56.60 -21.55
CA GLU A 408 10.40 55.50 -21.63
C GLU A 408 10.09 55.13 -23.08
N ARG A 409 9.93 56.10 -23.99
CA ARG A 409 9.76 55.81 -25.43
C ARG A 409 10.98 55.08 -26.01
N ARG A 410 12.19 55.54 -25.73
CA ARG A 410 13.42 54.90 -26.20
C ARG A 410 13.64 53.53 -25.56
N GLU A 411 13.29 53.39 -24.29
CA GLU A 411 13.32 52.12 -23.57
C GLU A 411 12.29 51.15 -24.14
N ARG A 412 11.07 51.61 -24.44
CA ARG A 412 10.03 50.83 -25.12
C ARG A 412 10.46 50.41 -26.52
N GLU A 413 11.03 51.30 -27.32
CA GLU A 413 11.57 50.94 -28.65
C GLU A 413 12.67 49.89 -28.56
N ARG A 414 13.56 49.98 -27.56
CA ARG A 414 14.59 48.95 -27.30
C ARG A 414 13.97 47.64 -26.80
N GLN A 415 13.00 47.72 -25.89
CA GLN A 415 12.28 46.56 -25.39
C GLN A 415 11.51 45.87 -26.51
N GLU A 416 10.87 46.61 -27.41
CA GLU A 416 10.20 46.08 -28.59
C GLU A 416 11.18 45.41 -29.55
N GLN A 417 12.37 45.98 -29.76
CA GLN A 417 13.42 45.35 -30.56
C GLN A 417 13.94 44.07 -29.91
N ASP A 418 14.20 44.10 -28.60
CA ASP A 418 14.64 42.93 -27.82
C ASP A 418 13.57 41.84 -27.78
N GLU A 419 12.30 42.21 -27.61
CA GLU A 419 11.15 41.31 -27.66
C GLU A 419 10.96 40.71 -29.05
N ASN A 420 11.07 41.52 -30.11
CA ASN A 420 10.98 41.03 -31.48
C ASN A 420 12.11 40.05 -31.79
N TYR A 421 13.34 40.34 -31.34
CA TYR A 421 14.46 39.42 -31.45
C TYR A 421 14.20 38.11 -30.68
N ARG A 422 13.74 38.21 -29.42
CA ARG A 422 13.35 37.04 -28.62
C ARG A 422 12.27 36.22 -29.32
N ARG A 423 11.21 36.86 -29.84
CA ARG A 423 10.12 36.20 -30.58
C ARG A 423 10.65 35.46 -31.81
N GLN A 424 11.52 36.07 -32.62
CA GLN A 424 12.13 35.41 -33.78
C GLN A 424 12.96 34.18 -33.39
N VAL A 425 13.75 34.29 -32.31
CA VAL A 425 14.55 33.17 -31.79
C VAL A 425 13.65 32.04 -31.29
N VAL A 426 12.60 32.36 -30.52
CA VAL A 426 11.63 31.40 -30.00
C VAL A 426 10.85 30.73 -31.13
N GLU A 427 10.38 31.48 -32.13
CA GLU A 427 9.68 30.92 -33.30
C GLU A 427 10.58 29.98 -34.12
N ALA A 428 11.84 30.37 -34.35
CA ALA A 428 12.81 29.51 -35.05
C ALA A 428 13.10 28.22 -34.26
N ALA A 429 13.27 28.33 -32.93
CA ALA A 429 13.46 27.18 -32.06
C ALA A 429 12.22 26.26 -32.04
N LYS A 430 11.02 26.85 -31.98
CA LYS A 430 9.73 26.15 -32.05
C LYS A 430 9.58 25.36 -33.34
N GLN A 431 9.91 25.96 -34.48
CA GLN A 431 9.87 25.29 -35.78
C GLN A 431 10.88 24.14 -35.86
N ARG A 432 12.08 24.30 -35.28
CA ARG A 432 13.09 23.24 -35.22
C ARG A 432 12.61 22.05 -34.39
N LEU A 433 12.16 22.29 -33.15
CA LEU A 433 11.59 21.27 -32.27
C LEU A 433 10.42 20.53 -32.93
N LEU A 434 9.49 21.26 -33.54
CA LEU A 434 8.36 20.63 -34.22
C LEU A 434 8.80 19.77 -35.41
N ARG A 435 9.81 20.18 -36.19
CA ARG A 435 10.32 19.36 -37.31
C ARG A 435 10.97 18.07 -36.83
N GLU A 436 11.82 18.15 -35.81
CA GLU A 436 12.52 16.98 -35.24
C GLU A 436 11.53 15.95 -34.67
N HIS A 437 10.44 16.40 -34.04
CA HIS A 437 9.47 15.51 -33.41
C HIS A 437 8.24 15.17 -34.27
N ALA A 438 7.99 15.88 -35.38
CA ALA A 438 6.82 15.65 -36.23
C ALA A 438 6.81 14.26 -36.88
N GLU A 439 7.97 13.76 -37.30
CA GLU A 439 8.09 12.45 -37.95
C GLU A 439 7.76 11.31 -36.97
N VAL A 440 8.23 11.41 -35.72
CA VAL A 440 8.06 10.35 -34.70
C VAL A 440 6.65 10.37 -34.10
N LEU A 441 6.02 11.54 -33.99
CA LEU A 441 4.74 11.75 -33.32
C LEU A 441 3.57 11.99 -34.29
N GLN A 442 3.74 11.64 -35.56
CA GLN A 442 2.69 11.78 -36.56
C GLN A 442 1.41 11.06 -36.09
N GLY A 443 0.30 11.81 -35.98
CA GLY A 443 -0.98 11.33 -35.45
C GLY A 443 -1.25 11.57 -33.97
N TYR A 444 -0.21 11.73 -33.14
CA TYR A 444 -0.31 11.92 -31.68
C TYR A 444 -0.10 13.37 -31.22
N LEU A 445 0.27 14.27 -32.14
CA LEU A 445 0.35 15.72 -31.88
C LEU A 445 -1.05 16.38 -31.84
N PRO A 446 -1.29 17.29 -30.87
CA PRO A 446 -2.48 18.13 -30.83
C PRO A 446 -2.69 18.90 -32.12
N ARG A 447 -3.96 19.06 -32.55
CA ARG A 447 -4.31 19.67 -33.85
C ARG A 447 -3.72 21.08 -34.03
N ALA A 448 -3.57 21.86 -32.95
CA ALA A 448 -3.02 23.21 -32.97
C ALA A 448 -1.50 23.28 -33.22
N LEU A 449 -0.76 22.19 -32.99
CA LEU A 449 0.70 22.12 -33.12
C LEU A 449 1.16 21.37 -34.38
N ARG A 450 0.21 20.87 -35.18
CA ARG A 450 0.54 20.27 -36.47
C ARG A 450 0.99 21.39 -37.40
N PRO A 451 2.15 21.26 -38.08
CA PRO A 451 2.50 22.20 -39.14
C PRO A 451 1.33 22.24 -40.12
N SER A 452 0.84 23.44 -40.44
CA SER A 452 -0.30 23.63 -41.32
C SER A 452 0.01 22.98 -42.67
N SER A 453 -0.50 21.78 -42.89
CA SER A 453 -0.50 21.10 -44.18
C SER A 453 -1.57 21.75 -45.08
N SER A 454 -1.49 23.06 -45.27
CA SER A 454 -2.39 23.86 -46.08
C SER A 454 -1.62 24.53 -47.22
N SER A 455 -1.08 23.70 -48.11
CA SER A 455 -0.67 24.14 -49.46
C SER A 455 -0.76 23.01 -50.51
N SER A 456 -1.50 21.91 -50.25
CA SER A 456 -1.66 20.82 -51.22
C SER A 456 -3.01 20.10 -51.07
N SER A 457 -4.11 20.85 -51.20
CA SER A 457 -5.42 20.26 -51.56
C SER A 457 -6.34 21.33 -52.14
N ASN A 458 -5.88 22.01 -53.19
CA ASN A 458 -6.76 22.81 -54.03
C ASN A 458 -6.73 22.18 -55.42
N GLY A 459 -7.79 21.46 -55.78
CA GLY A 459 -7.99 20.92 -57.13
C GLY A 459 -8.07 19.40 -57.21
N ALA A 460 -9.23 18.83 -56.83
CA ALA A 460 -9.78 17.62 -57.46
C ALA A 460 -11.27 17.49 -57.10
N ILE A 461 -12.07 18.46 -57.56
CA ILE A 461 -13.49 18.22 -57.81
C ILE A 461 -13.53 17.66 -59.24
N PHE A 462 -13.58 16.34 -59.37
CA PHE A 462 -14.00 15.69 -60.61
C PHE A 462 -15.42 15.19 -60.43
N ARG A 463 -16.23 15.47 -61.46
CA ARG A 463 -17.63 15.06 -61.64
C ARG A 463 -17.82 13.55 -61.61
#